data_AF-A0A512PP68-F1
#
_entry.id   AF-A0A512PP68-F1
#
_cell.length_a   1.000
_cell.length_b   1.000
_cell.length_c   1.000
_cell.angle_alpha   90.00
_cell.angle_beta   90.00
_cell.angle_gamma   90.00
#
_symmetry.space_group_name_H-M   'P 1'
#
loop_
_entity.id
_entity.type
_entity.pdbx_description
1 polymer ?
#
loop_
_entity_poly.entity_id
_entity_poly.type
_entity_poly.pdbx_seq_one_letter_code
_entity_poly.pdbx_strand_id
1 'polypeptide(L)'
;MDALKKLSELHDYVKKNYEQGNYDSAKADYQQWADSSTHRDHSSATATQSDYQMGFEQAVRDHEQNRGFRHYPESLVELGNTVTDNQMTELSEFIKGYHEGKKHVQES
;
A
#
# COMPACT_ATOMS: atom_id res chain seq x y z
N MET A 1 4.14 -28.00 -8.23
CA MET A 1 2.83 -28.06 -7.55
C MET A 1 2.92 -27.66 -6.07
N ASP A 2 4.01 -27.95 -5.37
CA ASP A 2 4.11 -27.72 -3.92
C ASP A 2 4.15 -26.24 -3.49
N ALA A 3 4.78 -25.37 -4.29
CA ALA A 3 4.89 -23.94 -3.99
C ALA A 3 3.54 -23.18 -4.08
N LEU A 4 2.71 -23.49 -5.08
CA LEU A 4 1.38 -22.88 -5.23
C LEU A 4 0.44 -23.26 -4.08
N LYS A 5 0.57 -24.50 -3.59
CA LYS A 5 -0.22 -24.98 -2.45
C LYS A 5 0.16 -24.26 -1.16
N LYS A 6 1.47 -24.10 -0.88
CA LYS A 6 1.95 -23.33 0.28
C LYS A 6 1.53 -21.87 0.23
N LEU A 7 1.45 -21.29 -0.96
CA LEU A 7 0.98 -19.93 -1.14
C LEU A 7 -0.52 -19.78 -0.88
N SER A 8 -1.33 -20.74 -1.34
CA SER A 8 -2.76 -20.79 -0.99
C SER A 8 -2.97 -20.94 0.51
N GLU A 9 -2.20 -21.81 1.17
CA GLU A 9 -2.26 -22.01 2.62
C GLU A 9 -1.88 -20.73 3.39
N LEU A 10 -0.87 -20.00 2.92
CA LEU A 10 -0.50 -18.70 3.49
C LEU A 10 -1.60 -17.66 3.28
N HIS A 11 -2.17 -17.60 2.08
CA HIS A 11 -3.28 -16.70 1.77
C HIS A 11 -4.48 -16.96 2.69
N ASP A 12 -4.89 -18.21 2.83
CA ASP A 12 -6.03 -18.59 3.66
C ASP A 12 -5.77 -18.32 5.15
N TYR A 13 -4.54 -18.52 5.60
CA TYR A 13 -4.12 -18.17 6.96
C TYR A 13 -4.24 -16.66 7.21
N VAL A 14 -3.68 -15.83 6.33
CA VAL A 14 -3.75 -14.36 6.47
C VAL A 14 -5.19 -13.89 6.39
N LYS A 15 -5.97 -14.38 5.42
CA LYS A 15 -7.39 -14.05 5.25
C LYS A 15 -8.21 -14.37 6.50
N LYS A 16 -8.04 -15.57 7.05
CA LYS A 16 -8.76 -15.99 8.27
C LYS A 16 -8.41 -15.11 9.47
N ASN A 17 -7.14 -14.75 9.64
CA ASN A 17 -6.74 -13.85 10.73
C ASN A 17 -7.29 -12.43 10.55
N TYR A 18 -7.39 -11.96 9.30
CA TYR A 18 -8.03 -10.68 8.98
C TYR A 18 -9.52 -10.68 9.28
N GLU A 19 -10.25 -11.72 8.84
CA GLU A 19 -11.69 -11.87 9.11
C GLU A 19 -12.00 -12.04 10.61
N GLN A 20 -11.04 -12.56 11.38
CA GLN A 20 -11.14 -12.69 12.83
C GLN A 20 -10.82 -11.40 13.60
N GLY A 21 -10.44 -10.32 12.92
CA GLY A 21 -10.07 -9.04 13.56
C GLY A 21 -8.71 -9.06 14.23
N ASN A 22 -7.86 -10.06 13.98
CA ASN A 22 -6.54 -10.18 14.63
C ASN A 22 -5.57 -9.07 14.20
N TYR A 23 -5.91 -8.29 13.17
CA TYR A 23 -5.16 -7.12 12.71
C TYR A 23 -5.84 -5.79 13.04
N ASP A 24 -6.95 -5.80 13.79
CA ASP A 24 -7.70 -4.59 14.11
C ASP A 24 -6.89 -3.60 14.94
N SER A 25 -6.00 -4.09 15.81
CA SER A 25 -5.07 -3.24 16.57
C SER A 25 -4.07 -2.53 15.65
N ALA A 26 -3.49 -3.26 14.69
CA ALA A 26 -2.57 -2.68 13.72
C ALA A 26 -3.27 -1.67 12.79
N LYS A 27 -4.54 -1.95 12.45
CA LYS A 27 -5.39 -1.01 11.72
C LYS A 27 -5.68 0.25 12.53
N ALA A 28 -6.00 0.11 13.82
CA ALA A 28 -6.24 1.23 14.72
C ALA A 28 -4.98 2.08 14.92
N ASP A 29 -3.81 1.45 15.10
CA ASP A 29 -2.53 2.15 15.22
C ASP A 29 -2.20 2.92 13.94
N TYR A 30 -2.46 2.33 12.77
CA TYR A 30 -2.27 2.99 11.48
C TYR A 30 -3.24 4.16 11.30
N GLN A 31 -4.52 3.98 11.64
CA GLN A 31 -5.53 5.03 11.61
C GLN A 31 -5.17 6.17 12.54
N GLN A 32 -4.76 5.87 13.77
CA GLN A 32 -4.30 6.86 14.74
C GLN A 32 -3.06 7.60 14.25
N TRP A 33 -2.09 6.91 13.63
CA TRP A 33 -0.94 7.55 13.01
C TRP A 33 -1.35 8.46 11.84
N ALA A 34 -2.24 7.99 10.95
CA ALA A 34 -2.75 8.75 9.81
C ALA A 34 -3.51 10.00 10.28
N ASP A 35 -4.39 9.84 11.27
CA ASP A 35 -5.16 10.92 11.89
C ASP A 35 -4.24 11.91 12.62
N SER A 36 -3.23 11.44 13.34
CA SER A 36 -2.23 12.32 13.98
C SER A 36 -1.32 13.04 12.97
N SER A 37 -1.26 12.55 11.73
CA SER A 37 -0.52 13.15 10.62
C SER A 37 -1.34 14.18 9.83
N THR A 38 -2.62 14.42 10.18
CA THR A 38 -3.52 15.38 9.51
C THR A 38 -3.25 16.87 9.82
N HIS A 39 -2.03 17.22 10.22
CA HIS A 39 -1.53 18.58 10.01
C HIS A 39 -0.81 18.67 8.67
N ARG A 40 -1.57 18.62 7.57
CA ARG A 40 -1.19 19.25 6.28
C ARG A 40 -2.39 19.34 5.34
N ASP A 41 -2.86 20.58 5.25
CA ASP A 41 -3.66 21.19 4.18
C ASP A 41 -4.95 20.49 3.73
N HIS A 42 -6.00 20.86 4.45
CA HIS A 42 -7.38 20.81 4.00
C HIS A 42 -7.61 21.92 2.95
N SER A 43 -7.07 21.77 1.74
CA SER A 43 -7.45 22.63 0.61
C SER A 43 -7.78 21.80 -0.63
N SER A 44 -9.09 21.73 -0.86
CA SER A 44 -9.76 21.52 -2.14
C SER A 44 -9.83 20.10 -2.70
N ALA A 45 -11.07 19.73 -2.98
CA ALA A 45 -11.53 18.67 -3.87
C ALA A 45 -11.53 17.25 -3.30
N THR A 46 -12.75 16.77 -3.10
CA THR A 46 -13.17 15.38 -3.32
C THR A 46 -12.75 14.91 -4.73
N ALA A 47 -11.46 14.76 -4.97
CA ALA A 47 -10.97 13.96 -6.08
C ALA A 47 -10.98 12.52 -5.58
N THR A 48 -11.72 11.65 -6.26
CA THR A 48 -11.60 10.20 -6.11
C THR A 48 -10.19 9.85 -6.60
N GLN A 49 -9.21 10.00 -5.71
CA GLN A 49 -7.81 9.83 -6.02
C GLN A 49 -7.56 8.34 -6.25
N SER A 50 -7.07 8.00 -7.43
CA SER A 50 -6.74 6.61 -7.74
C SER A 50 -5.63 6.12 -6.81
N ASP A 51 -5.59 4.80 -6.56
CA ASP A 51 -4.54 4.20 -5.73
C ASP A 51 -3.14 4.54 -6.24
N TYR A 52 -3.00 4.62 -7.57
CA TYR A 52 -1.82 5.13 -8.23
C TYR A 52 -1.41 6.53 -7.76
N GLN A 53 -2.34 7.50 -7.82
CA GLN A 53 -2.05 8.87 -7.44
C GLN A 53 -1.74 8.97 -5.94
N MET A 54 -2.38 8.16 -5.10
CA MET A 54 -2.03 8.05 -3.67
C MET A 54 -0.60 7.55 -3.46
N GLY A 55 -0.16 6.55 -4.23
CA GLY A 55 1.21 6.05 -4.21
C GLY A 55 2.23 7.14 -4.58
N PHE A 56 1.98 7.85 -5.68
CA PHE A 56 2.85 8.92 -6.17
C PHE A 56 3.04 10.01 -5.12
N GLU A 57 1.94 10.54 -4.59
CA GLU A 57 1.98 11.58 -3.57
C GLU A 57 2.63 11.11 -2.27
N GLN A 58 2.48 9.84 -1.90
CA GLN A 58 3.17 9.30 -0.74
C GLN A 58 4.70 9.34 -0.92
N ALA A 59 5.23 9.03 -2.11
CA ALA A 59 6.65 9.13 -2.37
C ALA A 59 7.16 10.58 -2.34
N VAL A 60 6.37 11.52 -2.89
CA VAL A 60 6.67 12.96 -2.81
C VAL A 60 6.71 13.44 -1.36
N ARG A 61 5.68 13.11 -0.57
CA ARG A 61 5.62 13.48 0.86
C ARG A 61 6.74 12.87 1.68
N ASP A 62 7.10 11.61 1.42
CA ASP A 62 8.22 10.98 2.11
C ASP A 62 9.52 11.75 1.85
N HIS A 63 9.76 12.17 0.60
CA HIS A 63 10.92 13.01 0.24
C HIS A 63 10.89 14.40 0.91
N GLU A 64 9.77 15.13 0.81
CA GLU A 64 9.60 16.46 1.42
C GLU A 64 9.76 16.46 2.95
N GLN A 65 9.39 15.35 3.60
CA GLN A 65 9.48 15.19 5.04
C GLN A 65 10.83 14.59 5.48
N ASN A 66 11.82 14.45 4.59
CA ASN A 66 13.11 13.80 4.84
C ASN A 66 12.97 12.37 5.40
N ARG A 67 11.90 11.65 5.02
CA ARG A 67 11.72 10.23 5.32
C ARG A 67 12.41 9.39 4.25
N GLY A 68 13.03 8.28 4.66
CA GLY A 68 13.58 7.32 3.71
C GLY A 68 12.47 6.68 2.88
N PHE A 69 12.73 6.43 1.60
CA PHE A 69 11.78 5.72 0.73
C PHE A 69 11.52 4.32 1.27
N ARG A 70 10.24 3.95 1.32
CA ARG A 70 9.77 2.62 1.69
C ARG A 70 10.06 1.63 0.56
N HIS A 71 10.36 0.39 0.93
CA HIS A 71 10.50 -0.69 -0.02
C HIS A 71 9.19 -1.48 -0.07
N TYR A 72 8.52 -1.43 -1.20
CA TYR A 72 7.34 -2.25 -1.48
C TYR A 72 7.76 -3.46 -2.32
N PRO A 73 7.52 -4.69 -1.84
CA PRO A 73 7.91 -5.89 -2.57
C PRO A 73 6.91 -6.16 -3.71
N GLU A 74 7.13 -5.52 -4.86
CA GLU A 74 6.30 -5.67 -6.08
C GLU A 74 6.01 -7.14 -6.42
N SER A 75 7.05 -7.99 -6.31
CA SER A 75 6.95 -9.42 -6.61
C SER A 75 5.97 -10.18 -5.70
N LEU A 76 5.76 -9.73 -4.45
CA LEU A 76 4.77 -10.34 -3.55
C LEU A 76 3.35 -9.91 -3.89
N VAL A 77 3.17 -8.69 -4.40
CA VAL A 77 1.85 -8.15 -4.78
C VAL A 77 1.39 -8.72 -6.13
N GLU A 78 2.31 -8.89 -7.08
CA GLU A 78 2.02 -9.57 -8.35
C GLU A 78 1.67 -11.05 -8.13
N LEU A 79 2.40 -11.72 -7.24
CA LEU A 79 2.13 -13.10 -6.85
C LEU A 79 0.80 -13.23 -6.09
N GLY A 80 0.46 -12.25 -5.23
CA GLY A 80 -0.85 -12.14 -4.61
C GLY A 80 -1.97 -11.98 -5.63
N ASN A 81 -1.86 -11.03 -6.57
CA ASN A 81 -2.83 -10.83 -7.65
C ASN A 81 -3.08 -12.08 -8.49
N THR A 82 -2.02 -12.85 -8.78
CA THR A 82 -2.12 -14.10 -9.54
C THR A 82 -2.92 -15.17 -8.77
N VAL A 83 -2.79 -15.21 -7.45
CA VAL A 83 -3.51 -16.18 -6.60
C VAL A 83 -4.93 -15.75 -6.26
N THR A 84 -5.17 -14.45 -6.17
CA THR A 84 -6.46 -13.91 -5.73
C THR A 84 -7.31 -13.36 -6.86
N ASP A 85 -7.05 -13.75 -8.11
CA ASP A 85 -7.79 -13.29 -9.29
C ASP A 85 -7.91 -11.75 -9.35
N ASN A 86 -6.76 -11.07 -9.28
CA ASN A 86 -6.61 -9.61 -9.35
C ASN A 86 -7.24 -8.80 -8.20
N GLN A 87 -7.62 -9.42 -7.08
CA GLN A 87 -8.13 -8.69 -5.91
C GLN A 87 -7.13 -7.73 -5.24
N MET A 88 -5.85 -7.72 -5.61
CA MET A 88 -4.83 -6.79 -5.11
C MET A 88 -4.42 -5.75 -6.18
N THR A 89 -5.31 -5.46 -7.14
CA THR A 89 -5.03 -4.49 -8.21
C THR A 89 -4.78 -3.09 -7.64
N GLU A 90 -5.57 -2.67 -6.66
CA GLU A 90 -5.42 -1.40 -5.94
C GLU A 90 -4.01 -1.25 -5.34
N LEU A 91 -3.50 -2.31 -4.70
CA LEU A 91 -2.14 -2.32 -4.14
C LEU A 91 -1.06 -2.30 -5.23
N SER A 92 -1.28 -2.98 -6.35
CA SER A 92 -0.38 -2.94 -7.51
C SER A 92 -0.30 -1.52 -8.11
N GLU A 93 -1.45 -0.86 -8.27
CA GLU A 93 -1.53 0.51 -8.75
C GLU A 93 -0.84 1.49 -7.80
N PHE A 94 -1.06 1.34 -6.49
CA PHE A 94 -0.38 2.15 -5.48
C PHE A 94 1.15 2.02 -5.56
N ILE A 95 1.69 0.80 -5.64
CA ILE A 95 3.14 0.59 -5.66
C ILE A 95 3.75 1.19 -6.94
N LYS A 96 3.08 1.03 -8.08
CA LYS A 96 3.50 1.67 -9.34
C LYS A 96 3.59 3.19 -9.19
N GLY A 97 2.55 3.80 -8.62
CA GLY A 97 2.53 5.23 -8.33
C GLY A 97 3.67 5.66 -7.43
N TYR A 98 3.93 4.92 -6.34
CA TYR A 98 5.02 5.20 -5.40
C TYR A 98 6.40 5.18 -6.07
N HIS A 99 6.64 4.19 -6.93
CA HIS A 99 7.89 4.10 -7.68
C HIS A 99 8.05 5.24 -8.68
N GLU A 100 6.98 5.68 -9.34
CA GLU A 100 7.05 6.84 -10.23
C GLU A 100 7.28 8.14 -9.46
N GLY A 101 6.59 8.36 -8.35
CA GLY A 101 6.81 9.52 -7.49
C GLY A 101 8.24 9.57 -6.94
N LYS A 102 8.81 8.41 -6.59
CA LYS A 102 10.21 8.29 -6.20
C LYS A 102 11.18 8.69 -7.32
N LYS A 103 10.94 8.26 -8.56
CA LYS A 103 11.76 8.68 -9.71
C LYS A 103 11.65 10.19 -9.92
N HIS A 104 10.43 10.71 -9.90
CA HIS A 104 10.14 12.13 -10.10
C HIS A 104 10.93 13.02 -9.13
N VAL A 105 10.91 12.73 -7.83
CA VAL A 105 11.63 13.54 -6.84
C VAL A 105 13.15 13.34 -6.84
N GLN A 106 13.65 12.23 -7.40
CA GLN A 106 15.09 11.98 -7.52
C GLN A 106 15.71 12.61 -8.78
N GLU A 107 14.89 12.86 -9.80
CA GLU A 107 15.29 13.49 -11.06
C GLU A 107 15.04 15.01 -11.08
N SER A 108 14.35 15.55 -10.06
CA SER A 108 14.03 16.98 -9.88
C SER A 108 15.15 17.73 -9.13
#